data_AF-A0A925J0E4-F1
#
_entry.id   AF-A0A925J0E4-F1
#
_cell.length_a   1.000
_cell.length_b   1.000
_cell.length_c   1.000
_cell.angle_alpha   90.00
_cell.angle_beta   90.00
_cell.angle_gamma   90.00
#
_symmetry.space_group_name_H-M   'P 1'
#
loop_
_entity.id
_entity.type
_entity.pdbx_description
1 polymer ?
#
loop_
_entity_poly.entity_id
_entity_poly.type
_entity_poly.pdbx_seq_one_letter_code
_entity_poly.pdbx_strand_id
1 'polypeptide(L)'
;LVREASYLYSAYVENLSDGNFKLHPLPLAAQVAPVFGIVTDDFDADGNLDALLVGNDFGNEVLSGRQDALNGLLLRGDGRGGFTPLTIQQSGFYVPGDAKGLAKLAGPKGEHRLMATQNRGPLRAFEVSKPARLLRLQPTDAVAELTYPDGKRRREELPYGSSFYSQSGRWLRVPGDVKRVDVTDSRGKRRVL
;
A
#
# COMPACT_ATOMS: atom_id res chain seq x y z
N LEU A 1 0.19 31.96 -0.47
CA LEU A 1 -0.05 31.63 -1.90
C LEU A 1 1.06 30.69 -2.33
N VAL A 2 0.75 29.42 -2.62
CA VAL A 2 1.68 28.53 -3.32
C VAL A 2 1.70 29.00 -4.77
N ARG A 3 2.85 29.38 -5.31
CA ARG A 3 2.98 30.04 -6.61
C ARG A 3 3.58 29.17 -7.71
N GLU A 4 4.06 27.99 -7.37
CA GLU A 4 4.73 27.09 -8.31
C GLU A 4 4.61 25.65 -7.83
N ALA A 5 4.39 24.74 -8.78
CA ALA A 5 4.49 23.29 -8.58
C ALA A 5 5.61 22.78 -9.50
N SER A 6 6.73 22.37 -8.89
CA SER A 6 7.92 21.89 -9.61
C SER A 6 8.06 20.36 -9.64
N TYR A 7 7.16 19.64 -8.95
CA TYR A 7 7.19 18.19 -8.84
C TYR A 7 5.78 17.59 -8.97
N LEU A 8 5.56 16.79 -10.01
CA LEU A 8 4.25 16.19 -10.34
C LEU A 8 4.30 14.66 -10.48
N TYR A 9 5.44 14.03 -10.18
CA TYR A 9 5.57 12.58 -10.23
C TYR A 9 4.88 11.95 -9.01
N SER A 10 4.19 10.83 -9.23
CA SER A 10 3.90 9.87 -8.16
C SER A 10 5.24 9.43 -7.54
N ALA A 11 5.40 9.59 -6.24
CA ALA A 11 6.66 9.38 -5.54
C ALA A 11 6.43 8.80 -4.14
N TYR A 12 7.47 8.18 -3.58
CA TYR A 12 7.53 7.92 -2.15
C TYR A 12 8.51 8.91 -1.49
N VAL A 13 8.27 9.17 -0.21
CA VAL A 13 9.11 10.04 0.60
C VAL A 13 9.93 9.19 1.56
N GLU A 14 11.24 9.17 1.39
CA GLU A 14 12.17 8.56 2.34
C GLU A 14 12.42 9.52 3.51
N ASN A 15 12.25 9.04 4.73
CA ASN A 15 12.64 9.77 5.93
C ASN A 15 14.12 9.49 6.25
N LEU A 16 14.96 10.50 6.07
CA LEU A 16 16.41 10.44 6.33
C LEU A 16 16.78 10.76 7.78
N SER A 17 15.79 10.87 8.67
CA SER A 17 15.91 11.34 10.06
C SER A 17 16.19 12.84 10.20
N ASP A 18 16.08 13.36 11.43
CA ASP A 18 16.35 14.75 11.79
C ASP A 18 15.59 15.80 10.95
N GLY A 19 14.36 15.45 10.56
CA GLY A 19 13.51 16.30 9.74
C GLY A 19 13.92 16.37 8.26
N ASN A 20 14.87 15.54 7.82
CA ASN A 20 15.30 15.47 6.43
C ASN A 20 14.49 14.40 5.68
N PHE A 21 14.10 14.74 4.45
CA PHE A 21 13.32 13.86 3.59
C PHE A 21 13.89 13.86 2.17
N LYS A 22 13.77 12.73 1.50
CA LYS A 22 14.15 12.58 0.09
C LYS A 22 12.98 12.06 -0.72
N LEU A 23 12.65 12.76 -1.80
CA LEU A 23 11.64 12.34 -2.76
C LEU A 23 12.26 11.38 -3.77
N HIS A 24 11.57 10.26 -4.00
CA HIS A 24 11.96 9.26 -4.99
C HIS A 24 10.80 9.04 -5.96
N PRO A 25 10.98 9.33 -7.26
CA PRO A 25 9.93 9.09 -8.24
C PRO A 25 9.65 7.59 -8.34
N LEU A 26 8.37 7.22 -8.38
CA LEU A 26 7.98 5.86 -8.75
C LEU A 26 8.27 5.63 -10.25
N PRO A 27 8.43 4.36 -10.68
CA PRO A 27 8.72 4.03 -12.08
C PRO A 27 7.72 4.64 -13.05
N LEU A 28 8.11 4.78 -14.33
CA LEU A 28 7.28 5.37 -15.39
C LEU A 28 5.87 4.76 -15.46
N ALA A 29 5.75 3.46 -15.19
CA ALA A 29 4.45 2.75 -15.15
C ALA A 29 3.45 3.36 -14.14
N ALA A 30 3.92 4.00 -13.06
CA ALA A 30 3.09 4.68 -12.07
C ALA A 30 2.76 6.14 -12.44
N GLN A 31 3.20 6.62 -13.60
CA GLN A 31 3.03 8.00 -14.07
C GLN A 31 2.06 8.10 -15.26
N VAL A 32 1.59 6.98 -15.81
CA VAL A 32 0.79 6.93 -17.05
C VAL A 32 -0.65 7.43 -16.87
N ALA A 33 -1.15 7.46 -15.64
CA ALA A 33 -2.44 8.03 -15.26
C ALA A 33 -2.40 8.42 -13.77
N PRO A 34 -3.36 9.23 -13.27
CA PRO A 34 -3.45 9.56 -11.85
C PRO A 34 -3.55 8.30 -10.99
N VAL A 35 -2.77 8.28 -9.91
CA VAL A 35 -2.84 7.24 -8.86
C VAL A 35 -3.79 7.73 -7.76
N PHE A 36 -4.75 6.90 -7.38
CA PHE A 36 -5.68 7.20 -6.30
C PHE A 36 -5.48 6.23 -5.13
N GLY A 37 -5.80 4.95 -5.31
CA GLY A 37 -5.72 3.96 -4.26
C GLY A 37 -4.33 3.33 -4.19
N ILE A 38 -3.76 3.30 -2.99
CA ILE A 38 -2.45 2.69 -2.70
C ILE A 38 -2.57 1.77 -1.49
N VAL A 39 -2.05 0.55 -1.62
CA VAL A 39 -1.87 -0.39 -0.50
C VAL A 39 -0.45 -0.93 -0.55
N THR A 40 0.24 -0.90 0.58
CA THR A 40 1.53 -1.58 0.76
C THR A 40 1.36 -2.86 1.57
N ASP A 41 2.05 -3.89 1.13
CA ASP A 41 2.19 -5.18 1.80
C ASP A 41 3.37 -5.94 1.18
N ASP A 42 3.77 -7.04 1.80
CA ASP A 42 4.70 -8.00 1.21
C ASP A 42 3.88 -9.05 0.45
N PHE A 43 3.64 -8.82 -0.85
CA PHE A 43 2.70 -9.61 -1.66
C PHE A 43 3.34 -10.90 -2.18
N ASP A 44 4.65 -10.92 -2.44
CA ASP A 44 5.37 -12.11 -2.89
C ASP A 44 6.05 -12.90 -1.77
N ALA A 45 5.99 -12.40 -0.52
CA ALA A 45 6.53 -13.01 0.69
C ALA A 45 8.06 -13.09 0.68
N ASP A 46 8.73 -12.10 0.09
CA ASP A 46 10.19 -11.96 0.08
C ASP A 46 10.74 -11.13 1.27
N GLY A 47 9.83 -10.58 2.10
CA GLY A 47 10.15 -9.76 3.27
C GLY A 47 10.25 -8.26 2.99
N ASN A 48 10.19 -7.84 1.72
CA ASN A 48 10.20 -6.45 1.32
C ASN A 48 8.77 -5.92 1.17
N LEU A 49 8.61 -4.60 1.30
CA LEU A 49 7.31 -3.97 1.06
C LEU A 49 7.16 -3.67 -0.43
N ASP A 50 6.08 -4.17 -0.99
CA ASP A 50 5.59 -3.84 -2.31
C ASP A 50 4.54 -2.72 -2.23
N ALA A 51 4.25 -2.11 -3.38
CA ALA A 51 3.16 -1.13 -3.50
C ALA A 51 2.19 -1.55 -4.60
N LEU A 52 0.91 -1.70 -4.24
CA LEU A 52 -0.18 -1.97 -5.15
C LEU A 52 -0.99 -0.69 -5.37
N LEU A 53 -1.18 -0.34 -6.64
CA LEU A 53 -1.73 0.94 -7.08
C LEU A 53 -2.95 0.74 -7.97
N VAL A 54 -3.96 1.58 -7.79
CA VAL A 54 -5.10 1.74 -8.70
C VAL A 54 -5.33 3.23 -8.99
N GLY A 55 -5.98 3.52 -10.10
CA GLY A 55 -6.23 4.90 -10.47
C GLY A 55 -7.06 5.02 -11.74
N ASN A 56 -6.63 5.94 -12.61
CA ASN A 56 -7.36 6.50 -13.76
C ASN A 56 -8.30 7.65 -13.39
N ASP A 57 -8.57 8.49 -14.38
CA ASP A 57 -9.62 9.51 -14.30
C ASP A 57 -10.39 9.60 -15.63
N PHE A 58 -11.68 9.26 -15.57
CA PHE A 58 -12.57 9.31 -16.73
C PHE A 58 -13.37 10.60 -16.80
N GLY A 59 -13.30 11.45 -15.76
CA GLY A 59 -14.05 12.69 -15.62
C GLY A 59 -13.30 13.94 -16.06
N ASN A 60 -12.11 13.79 -16.65
CA ASN A 60 -11.25 14.89 -17.07
C ASN A 60 -11.88 15.74 -18.21
N GLU A 61 -11.30 16.91 -18.49
CA GLU A 61 -11.76 17.81 -19.55
C GLU A 61 -11.84 17.11 -20.91
N VAL A 62 -12.87 17.46 -21.69
CA VAL A 62 -13.19 16.80 -22.97
C VAL A 62 -11.98 16.75 -23.93
N LEU A 63 -11.19 17.82 -23.96
CA LEU A 63 -10.04 17.92 -24.87
C LEU A 63 -8.89 16.97 -24.49
N SER A 64 -8.65 16.76 -23.19
CA SER A 64 -7.59 15.86 -22.69
C SER A 64 -8.00 14.40 -22.76
N GLY A 65 -9.30 14.11 -22.89
CA GLY A 65 -9.81 12.75 -22.89
C GLY A 65 -9.62 12.05 -21.55
N ARG A 66 -9.85 10.73 -21.55
CA ARG A 66 -9.69 9.92 -20.35
C ARG A 66 -8.22 9.64 -20.08
N GLN A 67 -7.84 9.66 -18.81
CA GLN A 67 -6.56 9.16 -18.35
C GLN A 67 -6.78 7.72 -17.87
N ASP A 68 -6.78 6.76 -18.80
CA ASP A 68 -7.22 5.36 -18.58
C ASP A 68 -6.12 4.30 -18.79
N ALA A 69 -4.85 4.73 -18.77
CA ALA A 69 -3.72 3.85 -19.02
C ALA A 69 -3.29 2.99 -17.81
N LEU A 70 -3.75 3.29 -16.59
CA LEU A 70 -3.37 2.56 -15.39
C LEU A 70 -4.36 1.42 -15.10
N ASN A 71 -4.06 0.22 -15.58
CA ASN A 71 -4.90 -0.96 -15.43
C ASN A 71 -4.72 -1.73 -14.10
N GLY A 72 -4.33 -1.01 -13.05
CA GLY A 72 -3.76 -1.59 -11.82
C GLY A 72 -2.27 -1.88 -11.98
N LEU A 73 -1.50 -1.66 -10.92
CA LEU A 73 -0.04 -1.81 -10.96
C LEU A 73 0.49 -2.33 -9.63
N LEU A 74 1.23 -3.45 -9.69
CA LEU A 74 2.02 -3.94 -8.58
C LEU A 74 3.50 -3.56 -8.80
N LEU A 75 4.04 -2.80 -7.87
CA LEU A 75 5.44 -2.44 -7.78
C LEU A 75 6.13 -3.36 -6.76
N ARG A 76 6.96 -4.28 -7.23
CA ARG A 76 7.78 -5.14 -6.36
C ARG A 76 8.89 -4.31 -5.72
N GLY A 77 8.98 -4.30 -4.40
CA GLY A 77 10.05 -3.63 -3.66
C GLY A 77 11.33 -4.48 -3.61
N ASP A 78 12.50 -3.83 -3.60
CA ASP A 78 13.80 -4.50 -3.44
C ASP A 78 14.36 -4.43 -2.01
N GLY A 79 13.62 -3.82 -1.08
CA GLY A 79 14.03 -3.58 0.30
C GLY A 79 15.06 -2.46 0.49
N ARG A 80 15.49 -1.80 -0.59
CA ARG A 80 16.48 -0.71 -0.64
C ARG A 80 15.91 0.60 -1.18
N GLY A 81 14.59 0.64 -1.40
CA GLY A 81 13.86 1.78 -1.96
C GLY A 81 13.62 1.70 -3.47
N GLY A 82 14.15 0.67 -4.14
CA GLY A 82 13.86 0.39 -5.54
C GLY A 82 12.52 -0.32 -5.72
N PHE A 83 11.82 0.04 -6.79
CA PHE A 83 10.55 -0.57 -7.19
C PHE A 83 10.63 -1.07 -8.64
N THR A 84 10.29 -2.33 -8.85
CA THR A 84 10.18 -2.93 -10.19
C THR A 84 8.70 -3.14 -10.55
N PRO A 85 8.20 -2.52 -11.62
CA PRO A 85 6.81 -2.74 -12.04
C PRO A 85 6.64 -4.17 -12.57
N LEU A 86 5.60 -4.86 -12.09
CA LEU A 86 5.22 -6.17 -12.59
C LEU A 86 4.14 -6.04 -13.67
N THR A 87 4.21 -6.91 -14.67
CA THR A 87 3.14 -7.01 -15.69
C THR A 87 1.86 -7.57 -15.07
N ILE A 88 0.72 -7.37 -15.73
CA ILE A 88 -0.57 -7.95 -15.31
C ILE A 88 -0.48 -9.49 -15.19
N GLN A 89 0.26 -10.13 -16.10
CA GLN A 89 0.45 -11.59 -16.08
C GLN A 89 1.29 -12.04 -14.88
N GLN A 90 2.29 -11.25 -14.48
CA GLN A 90 3.13 -11.55 -13.31
C GLN A 90 2.41 -11.30 -11.99
N SER A 91 1.62 -10.23 -11.90
CA SER A 91 0.94 -9.83 -10.66
C SER A 91 -0.40 -10.50 -10.45
N GLY A 92 -1.08 -10.91 -11.52
CA GLY A 92 -2.48 -11.34 -11.48
C GLY A 92 -3.46 -10.22 -11.11
N PHE A 93 -3.00 -8.97 -11.08
CA PHE A 93 -3.80 -7.81 -10.66
C PHE A 93 -4.24 -6.99 -11.88
N TYR A 94 -5.56 -6.88 -12.08
CA TYR A 94 -6.15 -6.16 -13.22
C TYR A 94 -7.38 -5.36 -12.81
N VAL A 95 -7.24 -4.04 -12.85
CA VAL A 95 -8.29 -3.06 -12.50
C VAL A 95 -8.30 -1.95 -13.55
N PRO A 96 -8.97 -2.15 -14.70
CA PRO A 96 -8.90 -1.23 -15.85
C PRO A 96 -9.87 -0.04 -15.80
N GLY A 97 -10.80 0.00 -14.86
CA GLY A 97 -11.80 1.06 -14.77
C GLY A 97 -11.28 2.34 -14.14
N ASP A 98 -12.19 3.28 -13.92
CA ASP A 98 -11.96 4.49 -13.13
C ASP A 98 -11.91 4.13 -11.63
N ALA A 99 -10.75 3.68 -11.17
CA ALA A 99 -10.57 3.08 -9.86
C ALA A 99 -10.04 4.07 -8.84
N LYS A 100 -10.71 4.15 -7.68
CA LYS A 100 -10.41 5.18 -6.66
C LYS A 100 -9.98 4.56 -5.34
N GLY A 101 -10.81 3.68 -4.78
CA GLY A 101 -10.56 3.05 -3.48
C GLY A 101 -9.83 1.72 -3.62
N LEU A 102 -8.86 1.50 -2.75
CA LEU A 102 -8.16 0.21 -2.60
C LEU A 102 -7.99 -0.08 -1.11
N ALA A 103 -8.49 -1.22 -0.65
CA ALA A 103 -8.46 -1.57 0.77
C ALA A 103 -8.27 -3.07 1.00
N LYS A 104 -7.62 -3.42 2.12
CA LYS A 104 -7.48 -4.79 2.59
C LYS A 104 -8.65 -5.16 3.51
N LEU A 105 -9.27 -6.31 3.28
CA LEU A 105 -10.28 -6.91 4.15
C LEU A 105 -9.77 -8.24 4.71
N ALA A 106 -9.92 -8.44 6.02
CA ALA A 106 -9.58 -9.73 6.63
C ALA A 106 -10.53 -10.82 6.13
N GLY A 107 -9.96 -11.97 5.80
CA GLY A 107 -10.69 -13.20 5.55
C GLY A 107 -10.90 -14.01 6.84
N PRO A 108 -11.83 -14.98 6.82
CA PRO A 108 -12.17 -15.80 7.99
C PRO A 108 -11.05 -16.72 8.51
N LYS A 109 -10.03 -17.05 7.70
CA LYS A 109 -8.97 -18.02 8.05
C LYS A 109 -7.57 -17.38 8.15
N GLY A 110 -7.49 -16.06 8.33
CA GLY A 110 -6.22 -15.32 8.46
C GLY A 110 -5.60 -14.90 7.12
N GLU A 111 -6.22 -15.24 6.00
CA GLU A 111 -5.99 -14.61 4.71
C GLU A 111 -6.54 -13.18 4.69
N HIS A 112 -6.18 -12.41 3.68
CA HIS A 112 -6.84 -11.14 3.40
C HIS A 112 -7.14 -11.00 1.91
N ARG A 113 -8.12 -10.15 1.62
CA ARG A 113 -8.53 -9.81 0.27
C ARG A 113 -8.27 -8.34 0.01
N LEU A 114 -7.91 -8.03 -1.21
CA LEU A 114 -7.87 -6.66 -1.71
C LEU A 114 -9.19 -6.35 -2.39
N MET A 115 -9.77 -5.20 -2.09
CA MET A 115 -10.99 -4.70 -2.70
C MET A 115 -10.67 -3.40 -3.43
N ALA A 116 -10.89 -3.39 -4.74
CA ALA A 116 -10.72 -2.21 -5.58
C ALA A 116 -12.08 -1.74 -6.12
N THR A 117 -12.42 -0.48 -5.85
CA THR A 117 -13.65 0.14 -6.36
C THR A 117 -13.42 0.71 -7.76
N GLN A 118 -14.47 0.74 -8.58
CA GLN A 118 -14.46 1.36 -9.90
C GLN A 118 -15.74 2.19 -10.06
N ASN A 119 -15.63 3.43 -10.53
CA ASN A 119 -16.79 4.28 -10.78
C ASN A 119 -17.73 3.60 -11.79
N ARG A 120 -19.01 3.42 -11.42
CA ARG A 120 -20.04 2.72 -12.22
C ARG A 120 -19.61 1.34 -12.73
N GLY A 121 -18.64 0.72 -12.08
CA GLY A 121 -18.10 -0.60 -12.42
C GLY A 121 -18.27 -1.61 -11.28
N PRO A 122 -17.96 -2.89 -11.54
CA PRO A 122 -17.98 -3.90 -10.50
C PRO A 122 -16.87 -3.63 -9.47
N LEU A 123 -17.14 -3.97 -8.22
CA LEU A 123 -16.10 -4.12 -7.21
C LEU A 123 -15.20 -5.31 -7.59
N ARG A 124 -13.89 -5.10 -7.65
CA ARG A 124 -12.92 -6.17 -7.89
C ARG A 124 -12.40 -6.67 -6.55
N ALA A 125 -12.38 -7.98 -6.38
CA ALA A 125 -11.84 -8.66 -5.21
C ALA A 125 -10.68 -9.55 -5.64
N PHE A 126 -9.55 -9.46 -4.94
CA PHE A 126 -8.36 -10.28 -5.17
C PHE A 126 -7.99 -11.00 -3.88
N GLU A 127 -7.68 -12.28 -3.98
CA GLU A 127 -7.21 -13.06 -2.84
C GLU A 127 -5.68 -12.98 -2.75
N VAL A 128 -5.17 -12.70 -1.55
CA VAL A 128 -3.75 -12.79 -1.26
C VAL A 128 -3.50 -14.14 -0.61
N SER A 129 -2.93 -15.06 -1.39
CA SER A 129 -2.84 -16.49 -1.08
C SER A 129 -1.68 -16.88 -0.15
N LYS A 130 -0.96 -15.90 0.40
CA LYS A 130 0.13 -16.15 1.35
C LYS A 130 -0.38 -16.11 2.80
N PRO A 131 -0.32 -17.23 3.54
CA PRO A 131 -0.82 -17.28 4.90
C PRO A 131 -0.01 -16.34 5.79
N ALA A 132 -0.73 -15.57 6.60
CA ALA A 132 -0.15 -14.72 7.63
C ALA A 132 -1.09 -14.73 8.83
N ARG A 133 -0.55 -14.45 10.02
CA ARG A 133 -1.39 -14.23 11.19
C ARG A 133 -1.89 -12.78 11.16
N LEU A 134 -3.20 -12.57 11.15
CA LEU A 134 -3.78 -11.23 11.30
C LEU A 134 -3.99 -10.94 12.79
N LEU A 135 -3.20 -10.03 13.36
CA LEU A 135 -3.34 -9.58 14.73
C LEU A 135 -4.34 -8.43 14.79
N ARG A 136 -5.37 -8.57 15.63
CA ARG A 136 -6.32 -7.48 15.88
C ARG A 136 -5.66 -6.37 16.69
N LEU A 137 -5.80 -5.15 16.22
CA LEU A 137 -5.26 -3.96 16.87
C LEU A 137 -6.26 -3.34 17.85
N GLN A 138 -5.74 -2.73 18.91
CA GLN A 138 -6.51 -1.90 19.84
C GLN A 138 -6.72 -0.49 19.26
N PRO A 139 -7.74 0.24 19.73
CA PRO A 139 -8.06 1.55 19.18
C PRO A 139 -6.91 2.57 19.28
N THR A 140 -6.07 2.47 20.31
CA THR A 140 -4.97 3.42 20.55
C THR A 140 -3.65 2.98 19.96
N ASP A 141 -3.56 1.81 19.31
CA ASP A 141 -2.31 1.36 18.70
C ASP A 141 -1.84 2.33 17.62
N ALA A 142 -0.57 2.75 17.68
CA ALA A 142 -0.04 3.73 16.74
C ALA A 142 1.04 3.12 15.84
N VAL A 143 1.87 2.24 16.39
CA VAL A 143 3.04 1.68 15.70
C VAL A 143 3.24 0.22 16.09
N ALA A 144 3.59 -0.62 15.12
CA ALA A 144 4.11 -1.96 15.33
C ALA A 144 5.59 -2.05 14.91
N GLU A 145 6.40 -2.77 15.66
CA GLU A 145 7.77 -3.16 15.31
C GLU A 145 7.84 -4.69 15.25
N LEU A 146 8.12 -5.22 14.05
CA LEU A 146 8.25 -6.64 13.76
C LEU A 146 9.73 -6.99 13.74
N THR A 147 10.15 -8.01 14.49
CA THR A 147 11.53 -8.50 14.51
C THR A 147 11.61 -9.88 13.86
N TYR A 148 12.48 -10.02 12.87
CA TYR A 148 12.73 -11.24 12.12
C TYR A 148 13.83 -12.09 12.76
N PRO A 149 13.98 -13.38 12.38
CA PRO A 149 14.96 -14.29 13.00
C PRO A 149 16.41 -13.85 12.78
N ASP A 150 16.68 -13.16 11.67
CA ASP A 150 17.98 -12.58 11.32
C ASP A 150 18.30 -11.26 12.06
N GLY A 151 17.37 -10.78 12.90
CA GLY A 151 17.50 -9.54 13.66
C GLY A 151 17.05 -8.29 12.91
N LYS A 152 16.63 -8.40 11.64
CA LYS A 152 16.01 -7.27 10.92
C LYS A 152 14.74 -6.83 11.64
N ARG A 153 14.45 -5.55 11.52
CA ARG A 153 13.25 -4.93 12.10
C ARG A 153 12.47 -4.17 11.04
N ARG A 154 11.15 -4.31 11.05
CA ARG A 154 10.22 -3.53 10.24
C ARG A 154 9.29 -2.75 11.15
N ARG A 155 9.25 -1.43 10.96
CA ARG A 155 8.35 -0.53 11.69
C ARG A 155 7.18 -0.18 10.80
N GLU A 156 5.96 -0.39 11.29
CA GLU A 156 4.72 -0.12 10.58
C GLU A 156 3.85 0.86 11.38
N GLU A 157 3.41 1.93 10.73
CA GLU A 157 2.42 2.84 11.30
C GLU A 157 1.01 2.25 11.16
N LEU A 158 0.16 2.51 12.14
CA LEU A 158 -1.18 1.93 12.26
C LEU A 158 -2.25 3.03 12.19
N PRO A 159 -2.41 3.72 11.04
CA PRO A 159 -3.30 4.86 10.94
C PRO A 159 -4.79 4.48 11.00
N TYR A 160 -5.61 5.50 11.29
CA TYR A 160 -7.00 5.54 10.85
C TYR A 160 -7.05 6.35 9.56
N GLY A 161 -7.79 5.86 8.58
CA GLY A 161 -7.60 6.17 7.18
C GLY A 161 -6.63 5.19 6.51
N SER A 162 -6.82 4.99 5.22
CA SER A 162 -5.74 4.54 4.35
C SER A 162 -5.62 5.54 3.19
N SER A 163 -5.48 5.07 1.97
CA SER A 163 -5.33 5.93 0.79
C SER A 163 -6.65 6.64 0.42
N PHE A 164 -6.83 7.01 -0.84
CA PHE A 164 -7.94 7.83 -1.33
C PHE A 164 -9.33 7.32 -0.90
N TYR A 165 -9.97 8.05 0.03
CA TYR A 165 -11.29 7.78 0.62
C TYR A 165 -11.58 6.31 0.96
N SER A 166 -10.57 5.57 1.42
CA SER A 166 -10.65 4.14 1.69
C SER A 166 -10.03 3.79 3.03
N GLN A 167 -10.48 2.67 3.61
CA GLN A 167 -10.02 2.16 4.89
C GLN A 167 -9.78 0.65 4.80
N SER A 168 -8.52 0.23 4.92
CA SER A 168 -8.21 -1.17 5.20
C SER A 168 -8.70 -1.56 6.60
N GLY A 169 -9.12 -2.82 6.76
CA GLY A 169 -9.44 -3.38 8.07
C GLY A 169 -8.28 -3.17 9.04
N ARG A 170 -8.60 -2.85 10.30
CA ARG A 170 -7.60 -2.46 11.30
C ARG A 170 -7.02 -3.68 12.00
N TRP A 171 -6.04 -4.29 11.36
CA TRP A 171 -5.28 -5.45 11.82
C TRP A 171 -3.83 -5.35 11.32
N LEU A 172 -2.92 -6.01 12.02
CA LEU A 172 -1.53 -6.13 11.62
C LEU A 172 -1.32 -7.50 10.96
N ARG A 173 -0.78 -7.51 9.74
CA ARG A 173 -0.32 -8.75 9.10
C ARG A 173 1.02 -9.13 9.69
N VAL A 174 1.10 -10.34 10.22
CA VAL A 174 2.33 -10.91 10.76
C VAL A 174 2.73 -12.12 9.89
N PRO A 175 3.73 -11.96 9.01
CA PRO A 175 4.35 -13.06 8.29
C PRO A 175 4.82 -14.17 9.24
N GLY A 176 4.86 -15.42 8.75
CA GLY A 176 5.08 -16.61 9.59
C GLY A 176 6.49 -16.73 10.17
N ASP A 177 7.46 -16.02 9.61
CA ASP A 177 8.85 -15.97 10.05
C ASP A 177 9.12 -14.90 11.12
N VAL A 178 8.17 -14.01 11.40
CA VAL A 178 8.31 -12.98 12.43
C VAL A 178 8.43 -13.61 13.81
N LYS A 179 9.52 -13.32 14.51
CA LYS A 179 9.84 -13.86 15.83
C LYS A 179 9.16 -13.11 16.98
N ARG A 180 8.97 -11.80 16.81
CA ARG A 180 8.45 -10.92 17.87
C ARG A 180 7.74 -9.72 17.28
N VAL A 181 6.62 -9.34 17.90
CA VAL A 181 5.88 -8.12 17.59
C VAL A 181 5.78 -7.25 18.83
N ASP A 182 6.21 -6.00 18.71
CA ASP A 182 6.01 -4.98 19.73
C ASP A 182 5.04 -3.93 19.21
N VAL A 183 4.01 -3.60 19.98
CA VAL A 183 3.03 -2.57 19.63
C VAL A 183 3.12 -1.43 20.64
N THR A 184 3.23 -0.21 20.13
CA THR A 184 3.24 1.03 20.91
C THR A 184 1.95 1.80 20.67
N ASP A 185 1.25 2.16 21.74
CA ASP A 185 0.04 2.97 21.66
C ASP A 185 0.35 4.47 21.48
N SER A 186 -0.70 5.28 21.23
CA SER A 186 -0.60 6.72 21.05
C SER A 186 -0.12 7.49 22.28
N ARG A 187 -0.02 6.84 23.44
CA ARG A 187 0.53 7.38 24.70
C ARG A 187 1.94 6.87 24.98
N GLY A 188 2.55 6.12 24.06
CA GLY A 188 3.88 5.55 24.20
C GLY A 188 3.94 4.25 25.01
N LYS A 189 2.81 3.67 25.41
CA LYS A 189 2.79 2.39 26.14
C LYS A 189 3.06 1.23 25.17
N ARG A 190 4.12 0.48 25.45
CA ARG A 190 4.54 -0.69 24.67
C ARG A 190 3.94 -1.99 25.24
N ARG A 191 3.57 -2.93 24.37
CA ARG A 191 3.26 -4.33 24.71
C ARG A 191 3.86 -5.30 23.69
N VAL A 192 4.20 -6.50 24.14
CA VAL A 192 4.74 -7.59 23.33
C VAL A 192 3.61 -8.56 22.99
N LEU A 193 3.53 -9.01 21.74
CA LEU A 193 2.53 -9.96 21.20
C LEU A 193 3.18 -11.20 20.58
#